data_AF-A0A962BAW9-F1
#
_entry.id   AF-A0A962BAW9-F1
#
_cell.length_a   1.000
_cell.length_b   1.000
_cell.length_c   1.000
_cell.angle_alpha   90.00
_cell.angle_beta   90.00
_cell.angle_gamma   90.00
#
_symmetry.space_group_name_H-M   'P 1'
#
loop_
_entity.id
_entity.type
_entity.pdbx_description
1 polymer ?
#
loop_
_entity_poly.entity_id
_entity_poly.type
_entity_poly.pdbx_seq_one_letter_code
_entity_poly.pdbx_strand_id
1 'polypeptide(L)'
;MELISHWVDWREAYGGKRSRQRREIDRLLESRPMLMYLGDSWFSTPLYRNLAKQSASRVDGMGIVLGKPGGLAAELFADKALARLKSRLLGSPFDALVVSAGGNDSLSDRLDRVFADWGGKHPPAKIDVDEAFRLLLDAGIFDDGHGGGILGRYRSLMRVAAQVRETRAHFRVIGHTYAPLKRIGKEADLDVQNLGLIAFVKGSTGPWLWSVMQRVLDDKEAGRAFARRLLVDGFKRHVLEPLRQDFPDLFSYADFSALDGIEDDAFWYDEIHPNEAGFAQMAPVLNERIRDALPDSKRGAVH
;
A
#
# COMPACT_ATOMS: atom_id res chain seq x y z
N MET A 1 -7.69 10.52 14.73
CA MET A 1 -6.60 9.93 15.56
C MET A 1 -5.23 10.35 15.04
N GLU A 2 -4.26 10.58 15.94
CA GLU A 2 -2.84 10.75 15.59
C GLU A 2 -2.16 9.36 15.51
N LEU A 3 -1.30 9.17 14.50
CA LEU A 3 -0.63 7.89 14.27
C LEU A 3 0.74 7.87 14.93
N ILE A 4 0.99 6.81 15.69
CA ILE A 4 2.33 6.51 16.22
C ILE A 4 3.21 5.99 15.08
N SER A 5 4.43 6.50 14.93
CA SER A 5 5.36 6.09 13.88
C SER A 5 6.43 5.09 14.34
N HIS A 6 6.63 4.93 15.65
CA HIS A 6 7.62 3.99 16.19
C HIS A 6 7.01 3.00 17.19
N TRP A 7 7.46 1.75 17.09
CA TRP A 7 6.99 0.68 17.97
C TRP A 7 7.34 0.90 19.44
N VAL A 8 8.44 1.61 19.72
CA VAL A 8 8.85 1.93 21.10
C VAL A 8 7.86 2.88 21.76
N ASP A 9 7.45 3.93 21.05
CA ASP A 9 6.45 4.90 21.53
C ASP A 9 5.11 4.22 21.80
N TRP A 10 4.69 3.27 20.96
CA TRP A 10 3.50 2.47 21.22
C TRP A 10 3.64 1.65 22.51
N ARG A 11 4.78 0.99 22.71
CA ARG A 11 5.00 0.20 23.93
C ARG A 11 4.97 1.05 25.19
N GLU A 12 5.50 2.27 25.11
CA GLU A 12 5.47 3.24 26.20
C GLU A 12 4.06 3.75 26.45
N ALA A 13 3.34 4.15 25.40
CA ALA A 13 1.96 4.61 25.46
C ALA A 13 0.98 3.54 25.95
N TYR A 14 1.22 2.27 25.62
CA TYR A 14 0.36 1.16 26.02
C TYR A 14 0.64 0.64 27.44
N GLY A 15 1.85 0.87 27.94
CA GLY A 15 2.27 0.47 29.29
C GLY A 15 2.50 -1.03 29.48
N GLY A 16 3.09 -1.37 30.64
CA GLY A 16 3.38 -2.75 31.02
C GLY A 16 2.11 -3.55 31.38
N LYS A 17 2.18 -4.88 31.29
CA LYS A 17 1.03 -5.82 31.44
C LYS A 17 0.17 -5.63 32.70
N ARG A 18 0.73 -5.13 33.80
CA ARG A 18 0.02 -4.92 35.08
C ARG A 18 -0.18 -3.44 35.44
N SER A 19 0.21 -2.54 34.55
CA SER A 19 0.14 -1.09 34.81
C SER A 19 -1.30 -0.59 34.81
N ARG A 20 -1.53 0.52 35.51
CA ARG A 20 -2.82 1.24 35.47
C ARG A 20 -3.11 1.77 34.07
N GLN A 21 -2.10 2.34 33.43
CA GLN A 21 -2.13 2.82 32.04
C GLN A 21 -2.65 1.74 31.09
N ARG A 22 -2.10 0.53 31.14
CA ARG A 22 -2.55 -0.60 30.31
C ARG A 22 -4.04 -0.89 30.48
N ARG A 23 -4.55 -0.91 31.72
CA ARG A 23 -5.98 -1.12 31.99
C ARG A 23 -6.86 0.01 31.45
N GLU A 24 -6.38 1.24 31.50
CA GLU A 24 -7.10 2.40 30.96
C GLU A 24 -7.15 2.37 29.43
N ILE A 25 -6.04 2.02 28.78
CA ILE A 25 -6.00 1.81 27.32
C ILE A 25 -6.87 0.63 26.91
N ASP A 26 -6.77 -0.51 27.60
CA ASP A 26 -7.60 -1.69 27.31
C ASP A 26 -9.10 -1.34 27.37
N ARG A 27 -9.53 -0.55 28.36
CA ARG A 27 -10.93 -0.07 28.46
C ARG A 27 -11.31 0.86 27.30
N LEU A 28 -10.43 1.78 26.91
CA LEU A 28 -10.67 2.65 25.74
C LEU A 28 -10.85 1.81 24.47
N LEU A 29 -10.03 0.76 24.32
CA LEU A 29 -10.05 -0.14 23.18
C LEU A 29 -11.19 -1.15 23.18
N GLU A 30 -12.14 -1.11 24.14
CA GLU A 30 -13.39 -1.87 24.06
C GLU A 30 -14.36 -1.28 23.02
N SER A 31 -14.35 0.06 22.88
CA SER A 31 -15.23 0.81 21.96
C SER A 31 -14.48 1.54 20.84
N ARG A 32 -13.15 1.65 20.95
CA ARG A 32 -12.30 2.31 19.96
C ARG A 32 -11.36 1.31 19.29
N PRO A 33 -11.13 1.41 17.96
CA PRO A 33 -10.25 0.49 17.26
C PRO A 33 -8.78 0.78 17.51
N MET A 34 -7.97 -0.28 17.49
CA MET A 34 -6.52 -0.22 17.33
C MET A 34 -6.12 -0.70 15.93
N LEU A 35 -5.59 0.19 15.10
CA LEU A 35 -5.25 -0.09 13.70
C LEU A 35 -3.73 -0.13 13.49
N MET A 36 -3.27 -1.05 12.62
CA MET A 36 -1.90 -1.01 12.10
C MET A 36 -1.93 -0.71 10.61
N TYR A 37 -1.33 0.39 10.19
CA TYR A 37 -1.06 0.70 8.79
C TYR A 37 0.34 0.21 8.45
N LEU A 38 0.46 -0.70 7.49
CA LEU A 38 1.72 -1.24 6.99
C LEU A 38 1.86 -0.89 5.51
N GLY A 39 2.90 -0.16 5.11
CA GLY A 39 3.04 0.01 3.66
C GLY A 39 4.17 0.85 3.10
N ASP A 40 4.01 1.10 1.80
CA ASP A 40 4.87 1.89 0.92
C ASP A 40 4.64 3.41 1.07
N SER A 41 5.05 4.17 0.05
CA SER A 41 4.96 5.64 0.03
C SER A 41 3.54 6.17 0.18
N TRP A 42 2.50 5.44 -0.26
CA TRP A 42 1.11 5.88 -0.07
C TRP A 42 0.70 5.95 1.41
N PHE A 43 1.37 5.18 2.28
CA PHE A 43 1.16 5.21 3.73
C PHE A 43 2.27 5.92 4.50
N SER A 44 3.45 6.11 3.91
CA SER A 44 4.65 6.51 4.65
C SER A 44 5.35 7.79 4.15
N THR A 45 4.97 8.34 3.00
CA THR A 45 5.56 9.60 2.52
C THR A 45 5.32 10.72 3.56
N PRO A 46 6.38 11.41 4.03
CA PRO A 46 6.26 12.41 5.08
C PRO A 46 5.91 13.82 4.54
N LEU A 47 5.91 14.02 3.22
CA LEU A 47 5.76 15.32 2.57
C LEU A 47 4.44 16.03 2.93
N TYR A 48 3.35 15.28 3.02
CA TYR A 48 2.01 15.78 3.29
C TYR A 48 1.17 14.70 3.98
N ARG A 49 -0.12 14.96 4.25
CA ARG A 49 -1.02 13.91 4.78
C ARG A 49 -1.31 12.87 3.71
N ASN A 50 -0.56 11.78 3.77
CA ASN A 50 -0.74 10.59 2.93
C ASN A 50 -2.02 9.80 3.29
N LEU A 51 -2.31 8.71 2.56
CA LEU A 51 -3.54 7.93 2.72
C LEU A 51 -3.76 7.42 4.14
N ALA A 52 -2.71 6.90 4.80
CA ALA A 52 -2.82 6.41 6.18
C ALA A 52 -3.21 7.54 7.15
N LYS A 53 -2.58 8.71 7.02
CA LYS A 53 -2.89 9.88 7.85
C LYS A 53 -4.28 10.43 7.56
N GLN A 54 -4.70 10.48 6.29
CA GLN A 54 -6.05 10.93 5.92
C GLN A 54 -7.13 9.97 6.46
N SER A 55 -6.94 8.67 6.30
CA SER A 55 -7.81 7.63 6.86
C SER A 55 -7.90 7.75 8.38
N ALA A 56 -6.76 7.76 9.08
CA ALA A 56 -6.70 7.84 10.54
C ALA A 56 -7.29 9.13 11.12
N SER A 57 -7.30 10.23 10.35
CA SER A 57 -7.91 11.50 10.79
C SER A 57 -9.41 11.36 11.08
N ARG A 58 -10.08 10.39 10.45
CA ARG A 58 -11.51 10.12 10.62
C ARG A 58 -11.82 8.92 11.51
N VAL A 59 -10.83 8.39 12.21
CA VAL A 59 -11.00 7.30 13.17
C VAL A 59 -10.80 7.83 14.59
N ASP A 60 -11.80 7.63 15.47
CA ASP A 60 -11.67 7.82 16.92
C ASP A 60 -11.09 6.54 17.55
N GLY A 61 -9.76 6.42 17.54
CA GLY A 61 -9.09 5.27 18.12
C GLY A 61 -7.61 5.45 18.30
N MET A 62 -6.88 4.34 18.30
CA MET A 62 -5.42 4.31 18.35
C MET A 62 -4.85 3.61 17.11
N GLY A 63 -3.65 4.01 16.70
CA GLY A 63 -3.11 3.56 15.43
C GLY A 63 -1.61 3.73 15.34
N ILE A 64 -0.99 2.77 14.65
CA ILE A 64 0.43 2.82 14.32
C ILE A 64 0.58 2.79 12.81
N VAL A 65 1.49 3.59 12.27
CA VAL A 65 1.95 3.48 10.88
C VAL A 65 3.37 2.97 10.86
N LEU A 66 3.58 1.87 10.13
CA LEU A 66 4.85 1.23 9.90
C LEU A 66 5.06 1.17 8.40
N GLY A 67 6.07 1.85 7.88
CA GLY A 67 6.27 1.86 6.44
C GLY A 67 7.62 2.42 6.06
N LYS A 68 7.91 2.26 4.79
CA LYS A 68 9.12 2.78 4.15
C LYS A 68 8.71 3.33 2.80
N PRO A 69 8.98 4.61 2.47
CA PRO A 69 8.79 5.11 1.12
C PRO A 69 9.55 4.23 0.12
N GLY A 70 8.89 3.84 -0.98
CA GLY A 70 9.44 2.88 -1.93
C GLY A 70 9.45 1.41 -1.45
N GLY A 71 8.77 1.10 -0.34
CA GLY A 71 8.70 -0.25 0.22
C GLY A 71 8.12 -1.26 -0.78
N LEU A 72 8.79 -2.41 -0.89
CA LEU A 72 8.37 -3.54 -1.72
C LEU A 72 7.58 -4.55 -0.88
N ALA A 73 6.56 -5.19 -1.43
CA ALA A 73 5.91 -6.36 -0.83
C ALA A 73 6.94 -7.47 -0.56
N ALA A 74 7.92 -7.66 -1.45
CA ALA A 74 9.02 -8.60 -1.26
C ALA A 74 9.87 -8.31 0.00
N GLU A 75 10.01 -7.03 0.40
CA GLU A 75 10.73 -6.63 1.61
C GLU A 75 9.83 -6.68 2.85
N LEU A 76 8.64 -6.07 2.76
CA LEU A 76 7.68 -5.93 3.86
C LEU A 76 7.13 -7.28 4.31
N PHE A 77 7.03 -8.25 3.40
CA PHE A 77 6.52 -9.60 3.66
C PHE A 77 7.59 -10.68 3.56
N ALA A 78 8.88 -10.31 3.66
CA ALA A 78 9.95 -11.29 3.86
C ALA A 78 9.79 -12.00 5.22
N ASP A 79 10.25 -13.25 5.33
CA ASP A 79 10.05 -14.10 6.51
C ASP A 79 10.46 -13.42 7.82
N LYS A 80 11.61 -12.73 7.83
CA LYS A 80 12.10 -11.99 9.00
C LYS A 80 11.19 -10.81 9.36
N ALA A 81 10.66 -10.10 8.36
CA ALA A 81 9.72 -9.01 8.56
C ALA A 81 8.37 -9.53 9.08
N LEU A 82 7.87 -10.63 8.50
CA LEU A 82 6.65 -11.31 8.92
C LEU A 82 6.74 -11.89 10.33
N ALA A 83 7.87 -12.50 10.71
CA ALA A 83 8.08 -13.00 12.07
C ALA A 83 8.01 -11.85 13.10
N ARG A 84 8.60 -10.70 12.78
CA ARG A 84 8.53 -9.49 13.61
C ARG A 84 7.11 -8.93 13.66
N LEU A 85 6.42 -8.87 12.52
CA LEU A 85 5.04 -8.42 12.42
C LEU A 85 4.10 -9.30 13.25
N LYS A 86 4.23 -10.64 13.14
CA LYS A 86 3.48 -11.61 13.94
C LYS A 86 3.64 -11.34 15.43
N SER A 87 4.89 -11.18 15.91
CA SER A 87 5.18 -10.89 17.32
C SER A 87 4.49 -9.59 17.79
N ARG A 88 4.52 -8.53 16.98
CA ARG A 88 3.87 -7.25 17.26
C ARG A 88 2.35 -7.37 17.30
N LEU A 89 1.77 -8.03 16.30
CA LEU A 89 0.33 -8.27 16.22
C LEU A 89 -0.13 -9.11 17.40
N LEU A 90 0.53 -10.21 17.76
CA LEU A 90 0.17 -11.03 18.92
C LEU A 90 0.37 -10.29 20.25
N GLY A 91 1.33 -9.38 20.36
CA GLY A 91 1.61 -8.64 21.59
C GLY A 91 0.68 -7.46 21.88
N SER A 92 -0.17 -7.05 20.93
CA SER A 92 -1.00 -5.83 21.02
C SER A 92 -2.41 -6.06 20.47
N PRO A 93 -3.43 -5.31 20.89
CA PRO A 93 -4.83 -5.61 20.67
C PRO A 93 -5.31 -5.05 19.33
N PHE A 94 -4.53 -5.23 18.26
CA PHE A 94 -4.91 -4.73 16.94
C PHE A 94 -6.19 -5.41 16.46
N ASP A 95 -7.13 -4.60 15.99
CA ASP A 95 -8.39 -5.06 15.40
C ASP A 95 -8.21 -5.33 13.90
N ALA A 96 -7.36 -4.55 13.24
CA ALA A 96 -7.11 -4.71 11.82
C ALA A 96 -5.68 -4.32 11.42
N LEU A 97 -5.21 -4.95 10.35
CA LEU A 97 -4.01 -4.57 9.61
C LEU A 97 -4.43 -3.99 8.25
N VAL A 98 -4.09 -2.75 7.99
CA VAL A 98 -4.32 -2.05 6.73
C VAL A 98 -2.99 -2.06 5.95
N VAL A 99 -3.01 -2.46 4.69
CA VAL A 99 -1.81 -2.77 3.90
C VAL A 99 -1.78 -1.99 2.59
N SER A 100 -0.65 -1.32 2.33
CA SER A 100 -0.29 -0.72 1.03
C SER A 100 1.06 -1.28 0.56
N ALA A 101 1.07 -2.17 -0.43
CA ALA A 101 2.30 -2.73 -0.99
C ALA A 101 2.05 -3.38 -2.36
N GLY A 102 3.10 -3.49 -3.17
CA GLY A 102 3.07 -4.21 -4.45
C GLY A 102 3.27 -3.31 -5.67
N GLY A 103 2.93 -2.02 -5.58
CA GLY A 103 3.12 -1.07 -6.68
C GLY A 103 4.60 -0.98 -7.06
N ASN A 104 5.45 -0.66 -6.10
CA ASN A 104 6.91 -0.55 -6.31
C ASN A 104 7.56 -1.86 -6.78
N ASP A 105 7.03 -3.03 -6.42
CA ASP A 105 7.55 -4.33 -6.87
C ASP A 105 7.46 -4.47 -8.40
N SER A 106 6.53 -3.74 -9.01
CA SER A 106 6.27 -3.74 -10.45
C SER A 106 6.78 -2.51 -11.18
N LEU A 107 7.57 -1.64 -10.52
CA LEU A 107 8.09 -0.39 -11.10
C LEU A 107 9.64 -0.38 -11.11
N SER A 108 10.24 0.67 -11.69
CA SER A 108 11.68 0.96 -11.63
C SER A 108 12.56 -0.25 -12.02
N ASP A 109 13.48 -0.69 -11.16
CA ASP A 109 14.44 -1.78 -11.39
C ASP A 109 13.80 -3.09 -11.84
N ARG A 110 12.55 -3.38 -11.47
CA ARG A 110 11.88 -4.59 -11.98
C ARG A 110 11.41 -4.40 -13.41
N LEU A 111 10.82 -3.26 -13.75
CA LEU A 111 10.48 -2.92 -15.14
C LEU A 111 11.74 -2.90 -16.01
N ASP A 112 12.80 -2.22 -15.56
CA ASP A 112 14.04 -2.08 -16.31
C ASP A 112 14.68 -3.45 -16.60
N ARG A 113 14.64 -4.39 -15.64
CA ARG A 113 15.11 -5.76 -15.86
C ARG A 113 14.27 -6.55 -16.86
N VAL A 114 12.93 -6.43 -16.81
CA VAL A 114 12.05 -7.15 -17.74
C VAL A 114 12.21 -6.62 -19.17
N PHE A 115 12.45 -5.32 -19.33
CA PHE A 115 12.59 -4.67 -20.63
C PHE A 115 14.03 -4.29 -20.96
N ALA A 116 15.02 -5.00 -20.40
CA ALA A 116 16.43 -4.66 -20.54
C ALA A 116 16.88 -4.60 -22.02
N ASP A 117 16.30 -5.43 -22.88
CA ASP A 117 16.61 -5.49 -24.31
C ASP A 117 16.27 -4.18 -25.06
N TRP A 118 15.26 -3.44 -24.62
CA TRP A 118 14.91 -2.11 -25.17
C TRP A 118 15.87 -1.00 -24.70
N GLY A 119 16.75 -1.28 -23.74
CA GLY A 119 17.86 -0.40 -23.35
C GLY A 119 19.17 -0.66 -24.10
N GLY A 120 19.23 -1.68 -24.97
CA GLY A 120 20.45 -2.11 -25.65
C GLY A 120 20.88 -1.23 -26.83
N LYS A 121 22.04 -1.57 -27.44
CA LYS A 121 22.59 -0.87 -28.63
C LYS A 121 21.71 -1.02 -29.89
N HIS A 122 20.96 -2.12 -29.97
CA HIS A 122 20.06 -2.45 -31.07
C HIS A 122 18.71 -2.83 -30.47
N PRO A 123 17.94 -1.86 -29.96
CA PRO A 123 16.68 -2.16 -29.30
C PRO A 123 15.69 -2.76 -30.31
N PRO A 124 14.82 -3.69 -29.88
CA PRO A 124 13.70 -4.15 -30.70
C PRO A 124 12.76 -3.01 -31.09
N ALA A 125 11.84 -3.29 -32.01
CA ALA A 125 10.73 -2.37 -32.28
C ALA A 125 9.91 -2.14 -31.00
N LYS A 126 9.31 -0.95 -30.90
CA LYS A 126 8.32 -0.68 -29.85
C LYS A 126 7.13 -1.63 -30.01
N ILE A 127 6.54 -1.97 -28.88
CA ILE A 127 5.44 -2.95 -28.79
C ILE A 127 4.21 -2.29 -28.20
N ASP A 128 3.06 -2.94 -28.38
CA ASP A 128 1.81 -2.46 -27.81
C ASP A 128 1.71 -2.74 -26.30
N VAL A 129 0.67 -2.16 -25.69
CA VAL A 129 0.40 -2.26 -24.25
C VAL A 129 0.12 -3.69 -23.81
N ASP A 130 -0.50 -4.50 -24.66
CA ASP A 130 -0.96 -5.84 -24.35
C ASP A 130 0.22 -6.80 -24.34
N GLU A 131 1.10 -6.67 -25.33
CA GLU A 131 2.36 -7.39 -25.42
C GLU A 131 3.29 -7.03 -24.26
N ALA A 132 3.45 -5.73 -23.95
CA ALA A 132 4.26 -5.30 -22.81
C ALA A 132 3.71 -5.86 -21.49
N PHE A 133 2.40 -5.85 -21.28
CA PHE A 133 1.79 -6.41 -20.07
C PHE A 133 1.97 -7.92 -19.99
N ARG A 134 1.84 -8.64 -21.12
CA ARG A 134 2.09 -10.08 -21.18
C ARG A 134 3.53 -10.43 -20.80
N LEU A 135 4.52 -9.68 -21.29
CA LEU A 135 5.93 -9.90 -20.92
C LEU A 135 6.15 -9.77 -19.41
N LEU A 136 5.45 -8.85 -18.74
CA LEU A 136 5.50 -8.75 -17.27
C LEU A 136 4.85 -9.94 -16.56
N LEU A 137 3.73 -10.45 -17.08
CA LEU A 137 3.08 -11.65 -16.55
C LEU A 137 4.01 -12.87 -16.69
N ASP A 138 4.61 -13.04 -17.88
CA ASP A 138 5.55 -14.12 -18.18
C ASP A 138 6.81 -14.02 -17.29
N ALA A 139 7.21 -12.81 -16.90
CA ALA A 139 8.27 -12.57 -15.93
C ALA A 139 7.89 -12.84 -14.46
N GLY A 140 6.68 -13.34 -14.19
CA GLY A 140 6.23 -13.76 -12.87
C GLY A 140 6.01 -12.62 -11.87
N ILE A 141 5.63 -11.43 -12.34
CA ILE A 141 5.50 -10.25 -11.47
C ILE A 141 4.47 -10.46 -10.34
N PHE A 142 3.28 -10.95 -10.70
CA PHE A 142 2.22 -11.20 -9.73
C PHE A 142 2.35 -12.57 -9.09
N ASP A 143 2.66 -13.59 -9.87
CA ASP A 143 2.85 -14.96 -9.40
C ASP A 143 3.93 -15.64 -10.25
N ASP A 144 4.95 -16.19 -9.61
CA ASP A 144 6.04 -16.94 -10.23
C ASP A 144 5.88 -18.47 -10.03
N GLY A 145 4.76 -18.90 -9.44
CA GLY A 145 4.49 -20.31 -9.11
C GLY A 145 5.28 -20.84 -7.90
N HIS A 146 6.20 -20.04 -7.34
CA HIS A 146 7.10 -20.43 -6.25
C HIS A 146 6.93 -19.56 -5.00
N GLY A 147 6.00 -18.60 -5.05
CA GLY A 147 5.67 -17.71 -3.94
C GLY A 147 6.56 -16.47 -3.84
N GLY A 148 7.40 -16.22 -4.85
CA GLY A 148 8.27 -15.05 -4.91
C GLY A 148 7.58 -13.81 -5.48
N GLY A 149 6.60 -14.00 -6.38
CA GLY A 149 5.75 -12.94 -6.92
C GLY A 149 4.85 -12.27 -5.88
N ILE A 150 4.25 -11.13 -6.22
CA ILE A 150 3.51 -10.29 -5.27
C ILE A 150 2.38 -11.06 -4.55
N LEU A 151 1.60 -11.89 -5.26
CA LEU A 151 0.56 -12.74 -4.68
C LEU A 151 1.13 -13.73 -3.65
N GLY A 152 2.26 -14.36 -3.97
CA GLY A 152 2.97 -15.26 -3.05
C GLY A 152 3.36 -14.58 -1.73
N ARG A 153 3.86 -13.34 -1.82
CA ARG A 153 4.21 -12.52 -0.66
C ARG A 153 3.00 -12.15 0.18
N TYR A 154 1.90 -11.75 -0.44
CA TYR A 154 0.65 -11.49 0.26
C TYR A 154 0.06 -12.76 0.90
N ARG A 155 0.13 -13.93 0.25
CA ARG A 155 -0.29 -15.21 0.85
C ARG A 155 0.51 -15.52 2.11
N SER A 156 1.81 -15.25 2.14
CA SER A 156 2.61 -15.39 3.35
C SER A 156 2.18 -14.43 4.46
N LEU A 157 1.81 -13.19 4.14
CA LEU A 157 1.19 -12.27 5.10
C LEU A 157 -0.15 -12.81 5.62
N MET A 158 -1.02 -13.33 4.75
CA MET A 158 -2.33 -13.87 5.15
C MET A 158 -2.19 -15.06 6.10
N ARG A 159 -1.17 -15.92 5.91
CA ARG A 159 -0.87 -17.01 6.85
C ARG A 159 -0.52 -16.49 8.25
N VAL A 160 0.23 -15.40 8.35
CA VAL A 160 0.50 -14.73 9.64
C VAL A 160 -0.79 -14.17 10.24
N ALA A 161 -1.60 -13.49 9.44
CA ALA A 161 -2.86 -12.91 9.89
C ALA A 161 -3.87 -13.98 10.36
N ALA A 162 -3.91 -15.15 9.71
CA ALA A 162 -4.73 -16.28 10.13
C ALA A 162 -4.33 -16.77 11.54
N GLN A 163 -3.03 -16.88 11.82
CA GLN A 163 -2.53 -17.25 13.16
C GLN A 163 -2.87 -16.20 14.22
N VAL A 164 -2.90 -14.91 13.86
CA VAL A 164 -3.38 -13.86 14.77
C VAL A 164 -4.87 -14.06 15.06
N ARG A 165 -5.66 -14.41 14.04
CA ARG A 165 -7.11 -14.61 14.14
C ARG A 165 -7.49 -15.78 15.05
N GLU A 166 -6.66 -16.82 15.17
CA GLU A 166 -6.83 -17.90 16.15
C GLU A 166 -6.95 -17.38 17.60
N THR A 167 -6.29 -16.24 17.90
CA THR A 167 -6.37 -15.57 19.21
C THR A 167 -7.30 -14.36 19.24
N ARG A 168 -7.67 -13.85 18.06
CA ARG A 168 -8.50 -12.65 17.87
C ARG A 168 -9.47 -12.87 16.71
N ALA A 169 -10.60 -13.50 16.98
CA ALA A 169 -11.54 -13.96 15.94
C ALA A 169 -11.99 -12.85 14.96
N HIS A 170 -12.03 -11.59 15.42
CA HIS A 170 -12.40 -10.41 14.63
C HIS A 170 -11.25 -9.75 13.88
N PHE A 171 -10.00 -10.20 14.04
CA PHE A 171 -8.87 -9.61 13.32
C PHE A 171 -9.03 -9.77 11.80
N ARG A 172 -8.81 -8.69 11.06
CA ARG A 172 -8.92 -8.65 9.59
C ARG A 172 -7.72 -7.93 8.96
N VAL A 173 -7.53 -8.20 7.67
CA VAL A 173 -6.57 -7.49 6.82
C VAL A 173 -7.31 -6.77 5.71
N ILE A 174 -6.96 -5.50 5.50
CA ILE A 174 -7.55 -4.65 4.47
C ILE A 174 -6.43 -4.19 3.53
N GLY A 175 -6.53 -4.53 2.26
CA GLY A 175 -5.67 -3.98 1.20
C GLY A 175 -6.37 -2.86 0.44
N HIS A 176 -5.75 -2.40 -0.65
CA HIS A 176 -6.40 -1.54 -1.62
C HIS A 176 -5.77 -1.69 -3.01
N THR A 177 -6.50 -1.32 -4.06
CA THR A 177 -5.90 -1.11 -5.39
C THR A 177 -5.07 0.16 -5.40
N TYR A 178 -4.28 0.39 -6.45
CA TYR A 178 -3.83 1.74 -6.78
C TYR A 178 -4.89 2.48 -7.61
N ALA A 179 -4.67 3.77 -7.78
CA ALA A 179 -5.47 4.69 -8.55
C ALA A 179 -4.90 4.74 -9.99
N PRO A 180 -5.73 4.72 -11.05
CA PRO A 180 -5.29 4.98 -12.43
C PRO A 180 -4.39 6.21 -12.57
N LEU A 181 -3.13 6.01 -12.95
CA LEU A 181 -2.15 7.10 -13.05
C LEU A 181 -2.49 8.06 -14.19
N LYS A 182 -2.42 9.37 -13.91
CA LYS A 182 -2.64 10.43 -14.90
C LYS A 182 -1.36 11.08 -15.42
N ARG A 183 -0.50 11.53 -14.51
CA ARG A 183 0.70 12.36 -14.79
C ARG A 183 1.92 11.55 -15.29
N ILE A 184 1.74 10.66 -16.27
CA ILE A 184 2.83 9.81 -16.80
C ILE A 184 4.02 10.64 -17.28
N GLY A 185 5.21 10.30 -16.76
CA GLY A 185 6.47 10.98 -17.03
C GLY A 185 6.60 12.37 -16.43
N LYS A 186 5.78 12.74 -15.43
CA LYS A 186 5.92 14.00 -14.70
C LYS A 186 6.69 13.79 -13.40
N GLU A 187 7.79 14.50 -13.25
CA GLU A 187 8.53 14.59 -11.98
C GLU A 187 7.72 15.37 -10.94
N ALA A 188 8.12 15.25 -9.68
CA ALA A 188 7.56 16.05 -8.59
C ALA A 188 7.96 17.53 -8.74
N ASP A 189 7.00 18.45 -8.63
CA ASP A 189 7.28 19.89 -8.62
C ASP A 189 8.00 20.26 -7.31
N LEU A 190 9.24 20.74 -7.41
CA LEU A 190 10.06 21.12 -6.25
C LEU A 190 9.74 22.56 -5.83
N ASP A 191 9.18 22.74 -4.63
CA ASP A 191 9.06 24.05 -3.99
C ASP A 191 9.98 24.19 -2.75
N VAL A 192 10.15 25.42 -2.29
CA VAL A 192 11.01 25.78 -1.14
C VAL A 192 10.55 25.13 0.17
N GLN A 193 9.27 24.77 0.28
CA GLN A 193 8.70 24.14 1.48
C GLN A 193 8.97 22.62 1.50
N ASN A 194 9.11 21.99 0.33
CA ASN A 194 9.30 20.56 0.16
C ASN A 194 10.78 20.14 -0.03
N LEU A 195 11.66 21.08 -0.37
CA LEU A 195 13.11 20.85 -0.53
C LEU A 195 13.78 20.15 0.67
N GLY A 196 13.44 20.56 1.90
CA GLY A 196 13.99 19.96 3.13
C GLY A 196 13.47 18.54 3.43
N LEU A 197 12.26 18.21 2.97
CA LEU A 197 11.63 16.91 3.17
C LEU A 197 12.06 15.89 2.10
N ILE A 198 12.44 16.34 0.90
CA ILE A 198 12.95 15.49 -0.19
C ILE A 198 14.35 14.95 0.11
N ALA A 199 15.15 15.66 0.90
CA ALA A 199 16.43 15.15 1.40
C ALA A 199 16.28 13.85 2.21
N PHE A 200 15.09 13.58 2.79
CA PHE A 200 14.76 12.31 3.46
C PHE A 200 14.25 11.22 2.50
N VAL A 201 13.80 11.57 1.29
CA VAL A 201 13.34 10.64 0.22
C VAL A 201 14.48 10.38 -0.80
N LYS A 202 15.72 10.45 -0.33
CA LYS A 202 16.93 10.30 -1.15
C LYS A 202 16.95 8.93 -1.85
N GLY A 203 16.64 8.88 -3.14
CA GLY A 203 16.82 7.68 -3.97
C GLY A 203 16.13 7.65 -5.33
N SER A 204 14.96 8.28 -5.50
CA SER A 204 14.31 8.38 -6.83
C SER A 204 13.18 9.40 -6.79
N THR A 205 13.36 10.55 -7.43
CA THR A 205 12.30 11.56 -7.61
C THR A 205 11.61 11.36 -8.96
N GLY A 206 11.22 10.12 -9.27
CA GLY A 206 10.54 9.77 -10.51
C GLY A 206 11.24 10.24 -11.81
N PRO A 207 10.58 10.08 -12.96
CA PRO A 207 9.48 9.16 -13.19
C PRO A 207 9.94 7.70 -13.05
N TRP A 208 9.14 6.85 -12.42
CA TRP A 208 9.43 5.44 -12.12
C TRP A 208 8.91 4.49 -13.20
N LEU A 209 7.83 4.86 -13.89
CA LEU A 209 7.23 4.08 -14.97
C LEU A 209 7.71 4.59 -16.33
N TRP A 210 7.51 5.88 -16.63
CA TRP A 210 7.78 6.40 -17.97
C TRP A 210 9.26 6.38 -18.36
N SER A 211 10.17 6.54 -17.39
CA SER A 211 11.62 6.49 -17.62
C SER A 211 12.06 5.18 -18.31
N VAL A 212 11.40 4.07 -17.97
CA VAL A 212 11.60 2.77 -18.61
C VAL A 212 10.71 2.65 -19.85
N MET A 213 9.41 2.87 -19.69
CA MET A 213 8.43 2.52 -20.72
C MET A 213 8.48 3.39 -21.98
N GLN A 214 9.07 4.59 -21.94
CA GLN A 214 9.28 5.42 -23.14
C GLN A 214 10.11 4.74 -24.24
N ARG A 215 10.93 3.75 -23.85
CA ARG A 215 11.75 2.93 -24.75
C ARG A 215 10.95 1.80 -25.38
N VAL A 216 9.92 1.34 -24.69
CA VAL A 216 9.13 0.13 -25.00
C VAL A 216 7.85 0.46 -25.75
N LEU A 217 7.17 1.53 -25.34
CA LEU A 217 5.86 1.96 -25.83
C LEU A 217 5.97 3.23 -26.68
N ASP A 218 5.02 3.43 -27.59
CA ASP A 218 5.04 4.53 -28.54
C ASP A 218 4.96 5.91 -27.88
N ASP A 219 4.01 6.09 -26.95
CA ASP A 219 3.72 7.39 -26.34
C ASP A 219 3.20 7.28 -24.90
N LYS A 220 2.92 8.45 -24.30
CA LYS A 220 2.43 8.54 -22.91
C LYS A 220 0.99 8.05 -22.74
N GLU A 221 0.17 8.01 -23.78
CA GLU A 221 -1.17 7.42 -23.72
C GLU A 221 -1.06 5.91 -23.55
N ALA A 222 -0.20 5.27 -24.35
CA ALA A 222 0.17 3.87 -24.16
C ALA A 222 0.77 3.63 -22.77
N GLY A 223 1.63 4.55 -22.29
CA GLY A 223 2.14 4.54 -20.91
C GLY A 223 1.05 4.55 -19.83
N ARG A 224 0.01 5.39 -19.99
CA ARG A 224 -1.15 5.44 -19.08
C ARG A 224 -1.97 4.16 -19.12
N ALA A 225 -2.26 3.65 -20.32
CA ALA A 225 -2.98 2.41 -20.49
C ALA A 225 -2.23 1.21 -19.87
N PHE A 226 -0.91 1.16 -20.06
CA PHE A 226 -0.05 0.16 -19.43
C PHE A 226 -0.03 0.29 -17.91
N ALA A 227 0.11 1.51 -17.37
CA ALA A 227 0.07 1.75 -15.93
C ALA A 227 -1.26 1.28 -15.30
N ARG A 228 -2.40 1.54 -15.96
CA ARG A 228 -3.70 1.05 -15.54
C ARG A 228 -3.76 -0.48 -15.54
N ARG A 229 -3.30 -1.13 -16.62
CA ARG A 229 -3.25 -2.60 -16.67
C ARG A 229 -2.36 -3.19 -15.59
N LEU A 230 -1.26 -2.55 -15.26
CA LEU A 230 -0.32 -3.03 -14.25
C LEU A 230 -0.81 -2.82 -12.82
N LEU A 231 -1.01 -1.56 -12.42
CA LEU A 231 -1.21 -1.17 -11.03
C LEU A 231 -2.66 -1.27 -10.56
N VAL A 232 -3.61 -1.30 -11.50
CA VAL A 232 -5.05 -1.30 -11.19
C VAL A 232 -5.64 -2.66 -11.57
N ASP A 233 -5.78 -2.92 -12.87
CA ASP A 233 -6.54 -4.09 -13.35
C ASP A 233 -5.79 -5.40 -13.05
N GLY A 234 -4.49 -5.43 -13.34
CA GLY A 234 -3.62 -6.58 -13.13
C GLY A 234 -3.41 -6.86 -11.65
N PHE A 235 -3.08 -5.85 -10.86
CA PHE A 235 -2.93 -6.01 -9.41
C PHE A 235 -4.24 -6.49 -8.75
N LYS A 236 -5.40 -5.91 -9.12
CA LYS A 236 -6.70 -6.37 -8.64
C LYS A 236 -6.96 -7.82 -9.02
N ARG A 237 -6.83 -8.17 -10.30
CA ARG A 237 -7.15 -9.50 -10.84
C ARG A 237 -6.21 -10.59 -10.36
N HIS A 238 -4.91 -10.31 -10.31
CA HIS A 238 -3.88 -11.33 -10.05
C HIS A 238 -3.40 -11.34 -8.61
N VAL A 239 -3.75 -10.36 -7.78
CA VAL A 239 -3.37 -10.32 -6.36
C VAL A 239 -4.61 -10.23 -5.47
N LEU A 240 -5.37 -9.14 -5.54
CA LEU A 240 -6.40 -8.84 -4.54
C LEU A 240 -7.63 -9.77 -4.63
N GLU A 241 -8.09 -10.08 -5.84
CA GLU A 241 -9.21 -11.00 -6.07
C GLU A 241 -8.89 -12.43 -5.63
N PRO A 242 -7.74 -13.03 -6.01
CA PRO A 242 -7.31 -14.32 -5.49
C PRO A 242 -7.20 -14.33 -3.97
N LEU A 243 -6.64 -13.28 -3.34
CA LEU A 243 -6.56 -13.21 -1.87
C LEU A 243 -7.94 -13.18 -1.22
N ARG A 244 -8.89 -12.43 -1.79
CA ARG A 244 -10.26 -12.39 -1.29
C ARG A 244 -10.96 -13.74 -1.46
N GLN A 245 -10.65 -14.50 -2.52
CA GLN A 245 -11.18 -15.85 -2.73
C GLN A 245 -10.55 -16.88 -1.79
N ASP A 246 -9.23 -16.83 -1.61
CA ASP A 246 -8.47 -17.74 -0.74
C ASP A 246 -8.73 -17.47 0.75
N PHE A 247 -9.05 -16.21 1.11
CA PHE A 247 -9.20 -15.75 2.49
C PHE A 247 -10.45 -14.84 2.71
N PRO A 248 -11.67 -15.31 2.37
CA PRO A 248 -12.86 -14.46 2.27
C PRO A 248 -13.29 -13.81 3.59
N ASP A 249 -13.04 -14.49 4.72
CA ASP A 249 -13.37 -13.99 6.05
C ASP A 249 -12.22 -13.24 6.73
N LEU A 250 -11.07 -13.10 6.08
CA LEU A 250 -9.88 -12.48 6.65
C LEU A 250 -9.43 -11.27 5.85
N PHE A 251 -9.56 -11.30 4.52
CA PHE A 251 -9.08 -10.27 3.63
C PHE A 251 -10.21 -9.57 2.88
N SER A 252 -10.13 -8.24 2.85
CA SER A 252 -10.94 -7.38 1.97
C SER A 252 -10.06 -6.28 1.39
N TYR A 253 -10.56 -5.53 0.41
CA TYR A 253 -9.83 -4.40 -0.13
C TYR A 253 -10.73 -3.24 -0.54
N ALA A 254 -10.17 -2.03 -0.51
CA ALA A 254 -10.76 -0.83 -1.09
C ALA A 254 -10.40 -0.73 -2.57
N ASP A 255 -11.37 -0.42 -3.41
CA ASP A 255 -11.17 -0.28 -4.86
C ASP A 255 -11.17 1.21 -5.23
N PHE A 256 -10.02 1.68 -5.74
CA PHE A 256 -9.82 3.07 -6.14
C PHE A 256 -9.88 3.25 -7.67
N SER A 257 -10.23 2.21 -8.44
CA SER A 257 -10.20 2.21 -9.90
C SER A 257 -11.19 3.16 -10.58
N ALA A 258 -12.20 3.64 -9.84
CA ALA A 258 -13.29 4.46 -10.32
C ALA A 258 -13.61 5.65 -9.39
N LEU A 259 -12.60 6.19 -8.70
CA LEU A 259 -12.80 7.37 -7.87
C LEU A 259 -13.08 8.61 -8.72
N ASP A 260 -14.01 9.43 -8.27
CA ASP A 260 -14.28 10.73 -8.88
C ASP A 260 -13.04 11.63 -8.80
N GLY A 261 -12.83 12.46 -9.84
CA GLY A 261 -11.72 13.42 -9.87
C GLY A 261 -10.33 12.83 -10.13
N ILE A 262 -10.19 11.51 -10.23
CA ILE A 262 -8.90 10.84 -10.48
C ILE A 262 -8.24 11.23 -11.82
N GLU A 263 -9.07 11.64 -12.78
CA GLU A 263 -8.65 12.11 -14.10
C GLU A 263 -8.14 13.56 -14.11
N ASP A 264 -8.30 14.30 -12.99
CA ASP A 264 -7.80 15.65 -12.83
C ASP A 264 -6.30 15.62 -12.46
N ASP A 265 -5.46 16.35 -13.21
CA ASP A 265 -4.04 16.51 -12.90
C ASP A 265 -3.81 17.09 -11.50
N ALA A 266 -4.75 17.90 -10.99
CA ALA A 266 -4.72 18.47 -9.65
C ALA A 266 -4.96 17.42 -8.54
N PHE A 267 -5.35 16.19 -8.88
CA PHE A 267 -5.38 15.07 -7.93
C PHE A 267 -3.97 14.56 -7.59
N TRP A 268 -3.00 14.77 -8.48
CA TRP A 268 -1.71 14.10 -8.48
C TRP A 268 -0.57 15.05 -8.15
N TYR A 269 0.32 14.62 -7.25
CA TYR A 269 1.55 15.34 -6.91
C TYR A 269 2.64 15.06 -7.95
N ASP A 270 2.87 13.79 -8.27
CA ASP A 270 3.83 13.34 -9.27
C ASP A 270 3.25 12.19 -10.13
N GLU A 271 4.10 11.44 -10.83
CA GLU A 271 3.68 10.33 -11.68
C GLU A 271 2.83 9.26 -10.97
N ILE A 272 3.14 8.91 -9.71
CA ILE A 272 2.55 7.75 -9.01
C ILE A 272 1.88 8.10 -7.68
N HIS A 273 2.09 9.32 -7.16
CA HIS A 273 1.55 9.76 -5.88
C HIS A 273 0.41 10.77 -6.06
N PRO A 274 -0.78 10.48 -5.54
CA PRO A 274 -1.80 11.49 -5.27
C PRO A 274 -1.22 12.60 -4.37
N ASN A 275 -1.74 13.81 -4.45
CA ASN A 275 -1.42 14.84 -3.46
C ASN A 275 -2.29 14.69 -2.20
N GLU A 276 -2.15 15.62 -1.24
CA GLU A 276 -2.92 15.58 0.00
C GLU A 276 -4.44 15.56 -0.23
N ALA A 277 -4.95 16.35 -1.17
CA ALA A 277 -6.37 16.41 -1.50
C ALA A 277 -6.84 15.13 -2.21
N GLY A 278 -6.03 14.58 -3.11
CA GLY A 278 -6.28 13.29 -3.73
C GLY A 278 -6.41 12.18 -2.68
N PHE A 279 -5.44 12.07 -1.76
CA PHE A 279 -5.53 11.10 -0.66
C PHE A 279 -6.74 11.33 0.26
N ALA A 280 -7.16 12.58 0.47
CA ALA A 280 -8.37 12.89 1.22
C ALA A 280 -9.65 12.37 0.54
N GLN A 281 -9.70 12.36 -0.79
CA GLN A 281 -10.83 11.80 -1.56
C GLN A 281 -10.84 10.26 -1.53
N MET A 282 -9.67 9.62 -1.40
CA MET A 282 -9.54 8.16 -1.32
C MET A 282 -9.90 7.59 0.06
N ALA A 283 -9.61 8.34 1.12
CA ALA A 283 -9.74 7.89 2.50
C ALA A 283 -11.15 7.37 2.89
N PRO A 284 -12.27 7.98 2.45
CA PRO A 284 -13.61 7.46 2.76
C PRO A 284 -13.83 6.02 2.29
N VAL A 285 -13.37 5.67 1.08
CA VAL A 285 -13.52 4.32 0.53
C VAL A 285 -12.67 3.30 1.30
N LEU A 286 -11.48 3.69 1.75
CA LEU A 286 -10.67 2.86 2.65
C LEU A 286 -11.33 2.69 4.02
N ASN A 287 -11.88 3.77 4.57
CA ASN A 287 -12.52 3.78 5.88
C ASN A 287 -13.79 2.95 5.91
N GLU A 288 -14.54 2.86 4.82
CA GLU A 288 -15.67 1.93 4.69
C GLU A 288 -15.21 0.48 4.92
N ARG A 289 -14.11 0.07 4.28
CA ARG A 289 -13.55 -1.28 4.46
C ARG A 289 -12.98 -1.51 5.85
N ILE A 290 -12.35 -0.49 6.44
CA ILE A 290 -11.92 -0.56 7.84
C ILE A 290 -13.14 -0.74 8.75
N ARG A 291 -14.20 0.05 8.57
CA ARG A 291 -15.43 -0.03 9.36
C ARG A 291 -16.06 -1.42 9.26
N ASP A 292 -16.19 -1.99 8.06
CA ASP A 292 -16.75 -3.33 7.84
C ASP A 292 -15.95 -4.42 8.57
N ALA A 293 -14.63 -4.26 8.60
CA ALA A 293 -13.70 -5.20 9.21
C ALA A 293 -13.67 -5.17 10.75
N LEU A 294 -14.18 -4.11 11.38
CA LEU A 294 -14.19 -3.96 12.83
C LEU A 294 -15.35 -4.72 13.50
N PRO A 295 -15.17 -5.12 14.78
CA PRO A 295 -16.29 -5.55 15.62
C PRO A 295 -17.38 -4.49 15.69
N ASP A 296 -18.64 -4.92 15.81
CA ASP A 296 -19.81 -4.01 15.83
C ASP A 296 -19.68 -2.88 16.86
N SER A 297 -19.15 -3.18 18.05
CA SER A 297 -18.94 -2.20 19.11
C SER A 297 -17.97 -1.06 18.77
N LYS A 298 -17.17 -1.22 17.70
CA LYS A 298 -16.13 -0.28 17.28
C LYS A 298 -16.43 0.43 15.96
N ARG A 299 -17.44 -0.03 15.20
CA ARG A 299 -17.75 0.53 13.87
C ARG A 299 -18.12 2.01 13.92
N GLY A 300 -18.81 2.44 14.98
CA GLY A 300 -19.21 3.83 15.19
C GLY A 300 -18.06 4.82 15.37
N ALA A 301 -16.84 4.31 15.62
CA ALA A 301 -15.64 5.12 15.78
C ALA A 301 -14.96 5.49 14.45
N VAL A 302 -15.48 5.01 13.32
CA VAL A 302 -14.96 5.33 11.97
C VAL A 302 -15.96 6.23 11.28
N HIS A 303 -15.55 7.43 10.89
CA HIS A 303 -16.37 8.45 10.22
C HIS A 303 -16.08 8.53 8.71
#